data_AF-A0A7D7VB10-F1
#
_entry.id   AF-A0A7D7VB10-F1
#
_cell.length_a   1.000
_cell.length_b   1.000
_cell.length_c   1.000
_cell.angle_alpha   90.00
_cell.angle_beta   90.00
_cell.angle_gamma   90.00
#
_symmetry.space_group_name_H-M   'P 1'
#
loop_
_entity.id
_entity.type
_entity.pdbx_description
1 polymer ?
#
loop_
_entity_poly.entity_id
_entity_poly.type
_entity_poly.pdbx_seq_one_letter_code
_entity_poly.pdbx_strand_id
1 'polypeptide(L)'
;MKLKKTILTAVVITTVAFGQANAGHDEDHSHKHSEEARIEEPDSPISSEEIIHIKVTGLVCDFCARSIQKVFLKTGAIEEAYVNLKHKSVTLYVKKGKNLSDKQVRKFLEDSGYASAKISRYKKGGKR
;
A
#
# COMPACT_ATOMS: atom_id res chain seq x y z
N MET A 1 6.26 51.62 -15.36
CA MET A 1 7.44 52.39 -14.88
C MET A 1 7.57 52.18 -13.38
N LYS A 2 8.75 51.71 -12.94
CA LYS A 2 9.49 51.98 -11.67
C LYS A 2 8.62 52.34 -10.42
N LEU A 3 8.78 51.74 -9.24
CA LEU A 3 10.04 51.38 -8.58
C LEU A 3 9.77 50.62 -7.26
N LYS A 4 10.27 49.38 -7.19
CA LYS A 4 11.07 48.76 -6.11
C LYS A 4 11.08 49.40 -4.70
N LYS A 5 10.90 48.56 -3.66
CA LYS A 5 11.64 48.51 -2.36
C LYS A 5 11.17 47.27 -1.56
N THR A 6 11.79 46.10 -1.66
CA THR A 6 12.80 45.54 -0.71
C THR A 6 12.51 45.78 0.77
N ILE A 7 11.97 44.75 1.44
CA ILE A 7 12.10 44.45 2.88
C ILE A 7 12.38 42.95 2.92
N LEU A 8 13.64 42.50 2.83
CA LEU A 8 14.64 42.43 3.89
C LEU A 8 14.12 41.74 5.17
N THR A 9 14.42 40.45 5.24
CA THR A 9 14.79 39.67 6.43
C THR A 9 13.82 39.58 7.62
N ALA A 10 13.30 38.37 7.83
CA ALA A 10 13.44 37.68 9.12
C ALA A 10 13.25 36.17 8.90
N VAL A 11 14.33 35.52 8.46
CA VAL A 11 14.50 34.07 8.62
C VAL A 11 14.68 33.85 10.12
N VAL A 12 13.59 33.62 10.84
CA VAL A 12 13.64 33.16 12.23
C VAL A 12 13.77 31.65 12.18
N ILE A 13 15.02 31.20 12.14
CA ILE A 13 15.41 29.83 12.42
C ILE A 13 15.17 29.64 13.93
N THR A 14 13.98 29.18 14.30
CA THR A 14 13.78 28.59 15.63
C THR A 14 14.31 27.17 15.58
N THR A 15 15.61 27.01 15.87
CA THR A 15 16.20 25.75 16.29
C THR A 15 15.58 25.33 17.62
N VAL A 16 14.46 24.60 17.59
CA VAL A 16 14.12 23.71 18.70
C VAL A 16 14.92 22.43 18.53
N ALA A 17 16.12 22.46 19.12
CA ALA A 17 16.81 21.26 19.55
C ALA A 17 15.96 20.61 20.65
N PHE A 18 15.22 19.56 20.29
CA PHE A 18 14.62 18.63 21.25
C PHE A 18 15.20 17.23 21.01
N GLY A 19 16.21 16.93 21.81
CA GLY A 19 16.40 15.63 22.47
C GLY A 19 16.72 14.42 21.62
N GLN A 20 18.00 14.03 21.60
CA GLN A 20 18.37 12.62 21.53
C GLN A 20 18.10 11.95 22.88
N ALA A 21 17.24 10.94 22.87
CA ALA A 21 17.26 9.78 23.78
C ALA A 21 16.67 8.61 22.98
N ASN A 22 17.50 7.73 22.42
CA ASN A 22 17.95 6.45 23.00
C ASN A 22 16.82 5.42 23.08
N ALA A 23 16.92 4.36 22.27
CA ALA A 23 16.88 2.95 22.70
C ALA A 23 16.58 2.01 21.52
N GLY A 24 17.30 0.90 21.45
CA GLY A 24 16.79 -0.37 20.94
C GLY A 24 16.73 -0.53 19.43
N HIS A 25 17.83 -0.99 18.85
CA HIS A 25 17.77 -1.87 17.70
C HIS A 25 17.77 -3.29 18.24
N ASP A 26 16.59 -3.92 18.29
CA ASP A 26 16.46 -5.34 18.57
C ASP A 26 15.95 -6.01 17.29
N GLU A 27 16.90 -6.54 16.53
CA GLU A 27 16.66 -7.60 15.57
C GLU A 27 16.23 -8.84 16.35
N ASP A 28 14.92 -9.11 16.40
CA ASP A 28 14.44 -10.46 16.66
C ASP A 28 13.66 -10.96 15.45
N HIS A 29 14.42 -11.48 14.48
CA HIS A 29 13.90 -12.38 13.46
C HIS A 29 13.82 -13.81 14.06
N SER A 30 12.93 -14.00 15.05
CA SER A 30 12.51 -15.32 15.51
C SER A 30 11.59 -15.96 14.46
N HIS A 31 12.20 -16.46 13.39
CA HIS A 31 11.56 -17.48 12.56
C HIS A 31 11.61 -18.81 13.31
N LYS A 32 10.71 -18.96 14.29
CA LYS A 32 10.44 -20.26 14.91
C LYS A 32 9.56 -21.06 13.95
N HIS A 33 10.21 -21.89 13.14
CA HIS A 33 9.57 -22.95 12.37
C HIS A 33 9.37 -24.15 13.29
N SER A 34 8.11 -24.44 13.61
CA SER A 34 7.49 -25.78 13.75
C SER A 34 6.39 -25.75 14.82
N GLU A 35 5.13 -25.82 14.40
CA GLU A 35 4.33 -27.03 14.61
C GLU A 35 3.00 -26.95 13.84
N GLU A 36 2.79 -27.96 13.01
CA GLU A 36 1.56 -28.56 12.50
C GLU A 36 0.19 -27.84 12.60
N ALA A 37 -0.46 -27.82 11.44
CA ALA A 37 -1.88 -28.12 11.28
C ALA A 37 -2.90 -27.15 11.91
N ARG A 38 -3.20 -26.10 11.16
CA ARG A 38 -4.54 -25.93 10.56
C ARG A 38 -4.37 -25.04 9.34
N ILE A 39 -4.73 -25.58 8.18
CA ILE A 39 -5.17 -24.74 7.07
C ILE A 39 -6.46 -24.12 7.62
N GLU A 40 -6.35 -22.93 8.20
CA GLU A 40 -7.49 -22.04 8.24
C GLU A 40 -7.79 -21.78 6.77
N GLU A 41 -8.84 -22.44 6.28
CA GLU A 41 -9.52 -21.87 5.15
C GLU A 41 -9.80 -20.40 5.53
N PRO A 42 -9.53 -19.41 4.68
CA PRO A 42 -10.07 -18.09 4.93
C PRO A 42 -11.58 -18.17 4.64
N ASP A 43 -12.33 -18.86 5.50
CA ASP A 43 -13.80 -18.85 5.59
C ASP A 43 -14.31 -17.66 6.40
N SER A 44 -13.47 -16.63 6.56
CA SER A 44 -14.02 -15.29 6.75
C SER A 44 -14.82 -14.93 5.50
N PRO A 45 -16.11 -14.56 5.60
CA PRO A 45 -16.88 -14.13 4.46
C PRO A 45 -16.31 -12.80 4.00
N ILE A 46 -15.29 -12.85 3.11
CA ILE A 46 -14.79 -11.65 2.45
C ILE A 46 -15.99 -11.09 1.71
N SER A 47 -16.48 -9.96 2.23
CA SER A 47 -17.67 -9.28 1.78
C SER A 47 -17.31 -8.47 0.53
N SER A 48 -16.34 -8.90 -0.26
CA SER A 48 -15.88 -8.15 -1.42
C SER A 48 -16.75 -8.45 -2.63
N GLU A 49 -17.38 -7.43 -3.18
CA GLU A 49 -18.16 -7.55 -4.42
C GLU A 49 -17.25 -7.61 -5.67
N GLU A 50 -16.02 -7.09 -5.53
CA GLU A 50 -15.06 -6.94 -6.62
C GLU A 50 -13.64 -7.29 -6.16
N ILE A 51 -12.96 -8.07 -7.00
CA ILE A 51 -11.56 -8.45 -6.85
C ILE A 51 -10.79 -7.82 -8.00
N ILE A 52 -9.72 -7.10 -7.68
CA ILE A 52 -8.81 -6.50 -8.65
C ILE A 52 -7.48 -7.24 -8.57
N HIS A 53 -7.11 -7.94 -9.62
CA HIS A 53 -5.81 -8.59 -9.75
C HIS A 53 -4.89 -7.76 -10.62
N ILE A 54 -3.70 -7.46 -10.12
CA ILE A 54 -2.75 -6.54 -10.75
C ILE A 54 -1.43 -7.27 -10.89
N LYS A 55 -0.95 -7.46 -12.12
CA LYS A 55 0.42 -7.90 -12.36
C LYS A 55 1.32 -6.68 -12.47
N VAL A 56 2.33 -6.58 -11.63
CA VAL A 56 3.20 -5.39 -11.51
C VAL A 56 4.63 -5.79 -11.88
N THR A 57 5.28 -5.01 -12.73
CA THR A 57 6.71 -5.19 -13.00
C THR A 57 7.53 -4.44 -11.95
N GLY A 58 8.54 -5.07 -11.36
CA GLY A 58 9.42 -4.43 -10.37
C GLY A 58 9.09 -4.73 -8.90
N LEU A 59 8.15 -5.64 -8.61
CA LEU A 59 8.07 -6.28 -7.30
C LEU A 59 9.23 -7.28 -7.15
N VAL A 60 10.23 -6.92 -6.35
CA VAL A 60 11.47 -7.72 -6.16
C VAL A 60 11.71 -8.06 -4.69
N CYS A 61 11.17 -7.29 -3.75
CA CYS A 61 11.51 -7.38 -2.34
C CYS A 61 10.29 -7.32 -1.41
N ASP A 62 10.38 -7.92 -0.22
CA ASP A 62 9.29 -7.91 0.79
C ASP A 62 8.93 -6.52 1.26
N PHE A 63 9.91 -5.63 1.40
CA PHE A 63 9.66 -4.23 1.76
C PHE A 63 8.86 -3.50 0.66
N CYS A 64 9.14 -3.83 -0.60
CA CYS A 64 8.45 -3.30 -1.77
C CYS A 64 6.97 -3.74 -1.73
N ALA A 65 6.73 -5.03 -1.46
CA ALA A 65 5.40 -5.60 -1.30
C ALA A 65 4.62 -4.94 -0.14
N ARG A 66 5.22 -4.82 1.04
CA ARG A 66 4.56 -4.19 2.21
C ARG A 66 4.21 -2.72 1.95
N SER A 67 5.08 -2.00 1.24
CA SER A 67 4.86 -0.59 0.92
C SER A 67 3.65 -0.42 0.01
N ILE A 68 3.57 -1.17 -1.09
CA ILE A 68 2.44 -1.07 -2.02
C ILE A 68 1.13 -1.54 -1.39
N GLN A 69 1.17 -2.60 -0.57
CA GLN A 69 0.00 -3.10 0.16
C GLN A 69 -0.59 -1.99 1.07
N LYS A 70 0.27 -1.29 1.81
CA LYS A 70 -0.13 -0.18 2.69
C LYS A 70 -0.78 0.97 1.92
N VAL A 71 -0.29 1.30 0.72
CA VAL A 71 -0.87 2.36 -0.11
C VAL A 71 -2.33 2.05 -0.45
N PHE A 72 -2.62 0.80 -0.86
CA PHE A 72 -3.99 0.39 -1.17
C PHE A 72 -4.91 0.32 0.04
N LEU A 73 -4.42 -0.16 1.19
CA LEU A 73 -5.20 -0.22 2.43
C LEU A 73 -5.58 1.19 2.94
N LYS A 74 -4.71 2.19 2.73
CA LYS A 74 -4.98 3.59 3.10
C LYS A 74 -6.11 4.25 2.31
N THR A 75 -6.51 3.70 1.16
CA THR A 75 -7.59 4.26 0.34
C THR A 75 -8.97 4.14 1.00
N GLY A 76 -9.12 3.26 2.01
CA GLY A 76 -10.38 2.97 2.68
C GLY A 76 -11.38 2.18 1.85
N ALA A 77 -11.17 2.07 0.53
CA ALA A 77 -11.99 1.30 -0.41
C ALA A 77 -11.62 -0.19 -0.45
N ILE A 78 -10.40 -0.53 -0.04
CA ILE A 78 -9.89 -1.89 0.00
C ILE A 78 -10.17 -2.51 1.38
N GLU A 79 -10.76 -3.70 1.37
CA GLU A 79 -11.00 -4.54 2.54
C GLU A 79 -9.69 -5.25 2.90
N GLU A 80 -9.08 -5.87 1.89
CA GLU A 80 -7.85 -6.62 2.07
C GLU A 80 -6.98 -6.57 0.81
N ALA A 81 -5.67 -6.65 1.00
CA ALA A 81 -4.70 -6.61 -0.08
C ALA A 81 -3.63 -7.69 0.16
N TYR A 82 -3.39 -8.51 -0.86
CA TYR A 82 -2.38 -9.57 -0.84
C TYR A 82 -1.36 -9.33 -1.93
N VAL A 83 -0.09 -9.56 -1.62
CA VAL A 83 1.01 -9.44 -2.58
C VAL A 83 1.68 -10.80 -2.74
N ASN A 84 1.82 -11.22 -4.00
CA ASN A 84 2.54 -12.43 -4.37
C ASN A 84 3.83 -12.04 -5.09
N LEU A 85 4.96 -12.13 -4.39
CA LEU A 85 6.28 -11.81 -4.97
C LEU A 85 6.70 -12.81 -6.06
N LYS A 86 6.36 -14.10 -5.90
CA LYS A 86 6.69 -15.16 -6.86
C LYS A 86 6.06 -14.88 -8.24
N HIS A 87 4.81 -14.43 -8.24
CA HIS A 87 4.06 -14.13 -9.46
C HIS A 87 4.11 -12.64 -9.85
N LYS A 88 4.75 -11.82 -9.02
CA LYS A 88 4.82 -10.36 -9.15
C LYS A 88 3.42 -9.76 -9.34
N SER A 89 2.50 -10.15 -8.46
CA SER A 89 1.11 -9.72 -8.53
C SER A 89 0.57 -9.24 -7.19
N VAL A 90 -0.46 -8.40 -7.27
CA VAL A 90 -1.20 -7.85 -6.14
C VAL A 90 -2.68 -8.17 -6.35
N THR A 91 -3.31 -8.78 -5.36
CA THR A 91 -4.75 -9.04 -5.32
C THR A 91 -5.39 -8.11 -4.32
N LEU A 92 -6.36 -7.32 -4.77
CA LEU A 92 -7.10 -6.37 -3.94
C LEU A 92 -8.55 -6.82 -3.84
N TYR A 93 -9.06 -6.88 -2.61
CA TYR A 93 -10.46 -7.13 -2.30
C TYR A 93 -11.13 -5.81 -1.97
N VAL A 94 -12.10 -5.40 -2.79
CA VAL A 94 -12.79 -4.11 -2.65
C VAL A 94 -14.00 -4.28 -1.72
N LYS A 95 -14.17 -3.37 -0.75
CA LYS A 95 -15.31 -3.37 0.17
C LYS A 95 -16.64 -3.20 -0.57
N LYS A 96 -17.74 -3.76 -0.02
CA LYS A 96 -19.10 -3.51 -0.52
C LYS A 96 -19.41 -2.03 -0.64
N GLY A 97 -20.04 -1.65 -1.75
CA GLY A 97 -20.45 -0.27 -2.02
C GLY A 97 -19.30 0.71 -2.27
N LYS A 98 -18.05 0.24 -2.29
CA LYS A 98 -16.90 1.02 -2.74
C LYS A 98 -16.51 0.58 -4.14
N ASN A 99 -15.87 1.49 -4.86
CA ASN A 99 -15.28 1.18 -6.15
C ASN A 99 -13.94 1.89 -6.27
N LEU A 100 -13.02 1.26 -6.97
CA LEU A 100 -11.72 1.82 -7.26
C LEU A 100 -11.51 1.73 -8.76
N SER A 101 -11.41 2.87 -9.45
CA SER A 101 -11.24 2.91 -10.90
C SER A 101 -9.83 2.48 -11.33
N ASP A 102 -9.67 2.01 -12.57
CA ASP A 102 -8.34 1.65 -13.11
C ASP A 102 -7.38 2.84 -13.09
N LYS A 103 -7.89 4.05 -13.31
CA LYS A 103 -7.09 5.28 -13.27
C LYS A 103 -6.54 5.53 -11.86
N GLN A 104 -7.34 5.32 -10.82
CA GLN A 104 -6.88 5.44 -9.44
C GLN A 104 -5.87 4.35 -9.08
N VAL A 105 -6.14 3.10 -9.49
CA VAL A 105 -5.19 1.99 -9.28
C VAL A 105 -3.84 2.31 -9.92
N ARG A 106 -3.83 2.77 -11.18
CA ARG A 106 -2.60 3.18 -11.87
C ARG A 106 -1.90 4.32 -11.16
N LYS A 107 -2.64 5.34 -10.74
CA LYS A 107 -2.07 6.47 -9.99
C LYS A 107 -1.38 6.01 -8.70
N PHE A 108 -2.01 5.13 -7.92
CA PHE A 108 -1.39 4.60 -6.70
C PHE A 108 -0.13 3.76 -6.97
N LEU A 109 -0.10 3.03 -8.08
CA LEU A 109 1.09 2.31 -8.53
C LEU A 109 2.20 3.28 -8.92
N GLU A 110 1.88 4.32 -9.71
CA GLU A 110 2.83 5.36 -10.15
C GLU A 110 3.39 6.15 -8.96
N ASP A 111 2.53 6.57 -8.03
CA ASP A 111 2.91 7.26 -6.79
C ASP A 111 3.82 6.37 -5.90
N SER A 112 3.74 5.05 -6.07
CA SER A 112 4.59 4.06 -5.39
C SER A 112 5.83 3.63 -6.20
N GLY A 113 6.06 4.25 -7.36
CA GLY A 113 7.23 3.97 -8.21
C GLY A 113 7.06 2.84 -9.23
N TYR A 114 5.84 2.38 -9.50
CA TYR A 114 5.56 1.30 -10.47
C TYR A 114 4.94 1.84 -11.76
N ALA A 115 5.68 1.78 -12.87
CA ALA A 115 5.25 2.35 -14.15
C ALA A 115 4.45 1.39 -15.05
N SER A 116 4.55 0.07 -14.86
CA SER A 116 3.87 -0.91 -15.71
C SER A 116 3.10 -1.94 -14.90
N ALA A 117 1.80 -2.01 -15.19
CA ALA A 117 0.91 -2.99 -14.59
C ALA A 117 -0.20 -3.44 -15.53
N LYS A 118 -0.56 -4.72 -15.44
CA LYS A 118 -1.73 -5.32 -16.09
C LYS A 118 -2.82 -5.50 -15.04
N ILE A 119 -3.93 -4.82 -15.20
CA ILE A 119 -5.09 -4.87 -14.28
C ILE A 119 -6.13 -5.82 -14.85
N SER A 120 -6.70 -6.67 -14.01
CA SER A 120 -7.78 -7.61 -14.33
C SER A 120 -8.81 -7.58 -13.21
N ARG A 121 -10.09 -7.49 -13.56
CA ARG A 121 -11.19 -7.32 -12.61
C ARG A 121 -12.13 -8.52 -12.65
N TYR A 122 -12.54 -8.96 -11.48
CA TYR A 122 -13.49 -10.04 -11.30
C TYR A 122 -14.59 -9.57 -10.37
N LYS A 123 -15.84 -9.58 -10.85
CA LYS A 123 -17.01 -9.31 -10.00
C LYS A 123 -17.59 -10.64 -9.55
N LYS A 124 -17.94 -10.74 -8.26
CA LYS A 124 -18.71 -11.88 -7.77
C LYS A 124 -20.09 -11.77 -8.40
N GLY A 125 -20.33 -12.53 -9.46
CA GLY A 125 -21.60 -12.53 -10.18
C GLY A 125 -22.74 -12.84 -9.23
N GLY A 126 -23.71 -11.92 -9.14
CA GLY A 126 -24.93 -12.13 -8.36
C GLY A 126 -25.63 -13.40 -8.84
N LYS A 127 -25.78 -14.37 -7.94
CA LYS A 127 -26.71 -15.49 -8.13
C LYS A 127 -28.11 -14.89 -8.31
N ARG A 128 -28.72 -15.15 -9.47
CA ARG A 128 -30.17 -15.11 -9.60
C ARG A 128 -30.78 -16.32 -8.92
#